data_AF-A0A9J6DPB7-F1
#
_entry.id   AF-A0A9J6DPB7-F1
#
_cell.length_a   1.000
_cell.length_b   1.000
_cell.length_c   1.000
_cell.angle_alpha   90.00
_cell.angle_beta   90.00
_cell.angle_gamma   90.00
#
_symmetry.space_group_name_H-M   'P 1'
#
loop_
_entity.id
_entity.type
_entity.pdbx_description
1 polymer ?
#
loop_
_entity_poly.entity_id
_entity_poly.type
_entity_poly.pdbx_seq_one_letter_code
_entity_poly.pdbx_strand_id
1 'polypeptide(L)'
;MRPRGGLRISKSGASVVAQAIWSAARLGPEERNKDTMRPNHLQNTMVLSNSSQENAKCYVNAEAITVAGPRHKVCADVAALHATCKGVIHGIPLSDEPGAIDRNIVNA
;
A
#
# COMPACT_ATOMS: atom_id res chain seq x y z
N MET A 1 0.44 -4.25 -3.63
CA MET A 1 1.10 -5.45 -3.07
C MET A 1 0.09 -6.38 -2.42
N ARG A 2 0.16 -7.68 -2.73
CA ARG A 2 -0.71 -8.73 -2.20
C ARG A 2 0.11 -9.77 -1.44
N PRO A 3 -0.16 -10.02 -0.15
CA PRO A 3 0.43 -11.14 0.55
C PRO A 3 -0.18 -12.48 0.12
N ARG A 4 0.63 -13.54 0.21
CA ARG A 4 0.30 -14.94 -0.12
C ARG A 4 0.40 -15.80 1.15
N GLY A 5 0.02 -17.08 1.03
CA GLY A 5 0.17 -18.05 2.12
C GLY A 5 -0.74 -17.78 3.32
N GLY A 6 -1.95 -17.27 3.08
CA GLY A 6 -2.99 -17.15 4.11
C GLY A 6 -2.93 -15.89 4.99
N LEU A 7 -1.92 -15.02 4.83
CA LEU A 7 -1.85 -13.77 5.58
C LEU A 7 -3.04 -12.85 5.24
N ARG A 8 -3.81 -12.46 6.26
CA ARG A 8 -4.95 -11.55 6.14
C ARG A 8 -4.63 -10.21 6.80
N ILE A 9 -4.59 -9.14 6.01
CA ILE A 9 -4.22 -7.79 6.46
C ILE A 9 -5.18 -7.28 7.54
N SER A 10 -6.48 -7.56 7.40
CA SER A 10 -7.50 -7.17 8.39
C SER A 10 -7.33 -7.86 9.75
N LYS A 11 -6.69 -9.03 9.80
CA LYS A 11 -6.44 -9.76 11.05
C LYS A 11 -5.11 -9.40 11.70
N SER A 12 -4.08 -9.17 10.88
CA SER A 12 -2.72 -8.88 11.37
C SER A 12 -2.50 -7.42 11.73
N GLY A 13 -3.41 -6.53 11.34
CA GLY A 13 -3.27 -5.09 11.52
C GLY A 13 -2.48 -4.45 10.37
N ALA A 14 -3.06 -3.43 9.75
CA ALA A 14 -2.48 -2.78 8.57
C ALA A 14 -1.11 -2.14 8.87
N SER A 15 -0.92 -1.54 10.05
CA SER A 15 0.35 -0.93 10.45
C SER A 15 1.48 -1.95 10.59
N VAL A 16 1.18 -3.14 11.11
CA VAL A 16 2.16 -4.23 11.25
C VAL A 16 2.59 -4.73 9.87
N VAL A 17 1.64 -4.91 8.97
CA VAL A 17 1.93 -5.31 7.59
C VAL A 17 2.72 -4.22 6.84
N ALA A 18 2.36 -2.95 7.00
CA ALA A 18 3.08 -1.84 6.39
C ALA A 18 4.54 -1.77 6.86
N GLN A 19 4.78 -1.93 8.18
CA GLN A 19 6.13 -1.99 8.74
C GLN A 19 6.95 -3.15 8.18
N ALA A 20 6.32 -4.31 8.00
CA ALA A 20 6.96 -5.48 7.41
C ALA A 20 7.35 -5.25 5.94
N ILE A 21 6.49 -4.56 5.18
CA ILE A 21 6.76 -4.19 3.78
C ILE A 21 7.90 -3.18 3.69
N TRP A 22 7.89 -2.11 4.50
CA TRP A 22 8.99 -1.14 4.52
C TRP A 22 10.32 -1.78 4.90
N SER A 23 10.30 -2.69 5.87
CA SER A 23 11.48 -3.46 6.26
C SER A 23 11.99 -4.34 5.12
N ALA A 24 11.09 -5.00 4.37
CA ALA A 24 11.46 -5.84 3.23
C ALA A 24 12.01 -5.02 2.05
N ALA A 25 11.50 -3.80 1.84
CA ALA A 25 11.96 -2.89 0.80
C ALA A 25 13.32 -2.23 1.11
N ARG A 26 13.83 -2.35 2.35
CA ARG A 26 15.14 -1.82 2.81
C ARG A 26 15.33 -0.31 2.59
N LEU A 27 14.24 0.44 2.52
CA LEU A 27 14.28 1.90 2.43
C LEU A 27 14.60 2.52 3.80
N GLY A 28 15.26 3.67 3.85
CA GLY A 28 15.49 4.47 5.06
C GLY A 28 14.22 5.23 5.50
N PRO A 29 14.20 5.80 6.72
CA PRO A 29 13.04 6.55 7.23
C PRO A 29 12.61 7.73 6.34
N GLU A 30 13.57 8.50 5.84
CA GLU A 30 13.35 9.67 4.97
C GLU A 30 12.67 9.31 3.64
N GLU A 31 13.02 8.15 3.08
CA GLU A 31 12.44 7.66 1.83
C GLU A 31 11.01 7.18 2.05
N ARG A 32 10.77 6.47 3.17
CA ARG A 32 9.45 5.96 3.53
C ARG A 32 8.44 7.07 3.82
N ASN A 33 8.88 8.17 4.44
CA ASN A 33 8.00 9.29 4.79
C ASN A 33 7.38 10.00 3.58
N LYS A 34 7.98 9.81 2.39
CA LYS A 34 7.45 10.34 1.11
C LYS A 34 6.41 9.42 0.49
N ASP A 35 6.29 8.19 0.98
CA ASP A 35 5.42 7.17 0.42
C ASP A 35 4.15 7.02 1.28
N THR A 36 3.01 6.84 0.62
CA THR A 36 1.75 6.53 1.29
C THR A 36 1.41 5.07 1.10
N MET A 37 1.09 4.38 2.21
CA MET A 37 0.64 2.99 2.18
C MET A 37 -0.71 2.84 2.87
N ARG A 38 -1.66 2.20 2.19
CA ARG A 38 -3.02 1.99 2.69
C ARG A 38 -3.50 0.56 2.45
N PRO A 39 -4.22 -0.04 3.40
CA PRO A 39 -4.85 -1.33 3.18
C PRO A 39 -6.09 -1.20 2.29
N ASN A 40 -6.29 -2.14 1.39
CA ASN A 40 -7.57 -2.46 0.78
C ASN A 40 -8.02 -3.82 1.34
N HIS A 41 -8.85 -3.78 2.38
CA HIS A 41 -9.29 -4.97 3.10
C HIS A 41 -10.16 -5.90 2.25
N LEU A 42 -10.96 -5.34 1.33
CA LEU A 42 -11.82 -6.11 0.43
C LEU A 42 -11.00 -7.01 -0.50
N GLN A 43 -9.87 -6.50 -0.99
CA GLN A 43 -9.00 -7.24 -1.92
C GLN A 43 -7.82 -7.94 -1.24
N ASN A 44 -7.71 -7.81 0.10
CA ASN A 44 -6.57 -8.22 0.90
C ASN A 44 -5.23 -7.76 0.27
N THR A 45 -5.14 -6.47 -0.06
CA THR A 45 -3.94 -5.86 -0.62
C THR A 45 -3.49 -4.64 0.20
N MET A 46 -2.20 -4.33 0.12
CA MET A 46 -1.66 -3.01 0.49
C MET A 46 -1.45 -2.22 -0.80
N VAL A 47 -2.02 -1.03 -0.87
CA VAL A 47 -1.80 -0.07 -1.95
C VAL A 47 -0.68 0.87 -1.52
N LEU A 48 0.32 1.01 -2.40
CA LEU A 48 1.46 1.89 -2.19
C LEU A 48 1.43 2.97 -3.25
N SER A 49 1.55 4.22 -2.83
CA SER A 49 1.65 5.39 -3.69
C SER A 49 2.92 6.15 -3.37
N ASN A 50 3.75 6.39 -4.39
CA ASN A 50 5.01 7.11 -4.27
C ASN A 50 5.30 7.86 -5.58
N SER A 51 6.12 8.90 -5.52
CA SER A 51 6.62 9.64 -6.69
C SER A 51 8.00 9.17 -7.15
N SER A 52 8.68 8.31 -6.38
CA SER A 52 10.02 7.81 -6.64
C SER A 52 9.99 6.45 -7.33
N GLN A 53 10.44 6.41 -8.59
CA GLN A 53 10.56 5.16 -9.33
C GLN A 53 11.56 4.19 -8.68
N GLU A 54 12.55 4.70 -7.96
CA GLU A 54 13.52 3.89 -7.21
C GLU A 54 12.86 3.21 -6.01
N ASN A 55 12.05 3.94 -5.24
CA ASN A 55 11.27 3.37 -4.15
C ASN A 55 10.30 2.31 -4.69
N ALA A 56 9.60 2.61 -5.79
CA ALA A 56 8.71 1.65 -6.46
C ALA A 56 9.44 0.34 -6.81
N LYS A 57 10.66 0.41 -7.37
CA LYS A 57 11.49 -0.77 -7.65
C LYS A 57 11.81 -1.56 -6.37
N CYS A 58 12.19 -0.89 -5.28
CA CYS A 58 12.45 -1.56 -4.01
C CYS A 58 11.22 -2.33 -3.49
N TYR A 59 10.02 -1.75 -3.58
CA TYR A 59 8.79 -2.45 -3.18
C TYR A 59 8.43 -3.61 -4.12
N VAL A 60 8.66 -3.47 -5.42
CA VAL A 60 8.41 -4.53 -6.40
C VAL A 60 9.33 -5.74 -6.16
N ASN A 61 10.58 -5.47 -5.81
CA ASN A 61 11.59 -6.50 -5.54
C ASN A 61 11.42 -7.18 -4.16
N ALA A 62 10.53 -6.70 -3.31
CA ALA A 62 10.22 -7.35 -2.05
C ALA A 62 9.38 -8.62 -2.31
N GLU A 63 10.00 -9.79 -2.32
CA GLU A 63 9.33 -11.07 -2.58
C GLU A 63 8.65 -11.68 -1.35
N ALA A 64 9.03 -11.24 -0.15
CA ALA A 64 8.48 -11.73 1.10
C ALA A 64 8.60 -10.72 2.23
N ILE A 65 7.67 -10.80 3.18
CA ILE A 65 7.64 -9.99 4.40
C ILE A 65 7.54 -10.89 5.62
N THR A 66 8.03 -10.41 6.77
CA THR A 66 7.89 -11.10 8.04
C THR A 66 6.88 -10.38 8.92
N VAL A 67 5.78 -11.04 9.28
CA VAL A 67 4.71 -10.45 10.08
C VAL A 67 4.53 -11.31 11.33
N ALA A 68 4.79 -10.74 12.50
CA ALA A 68 4.69 -11.42 13.80
C ALA A 68 5.50 -12.74 13.91
N GLY A 69 6.61 -12.85 13.18
CA GLY A 69 7.51 -14.01 13.18
C GLY A 69 7.50 -14.81 11.88
N PRO A 70 6.34 -15.30 11.39
CA PRO A 70 6.26 -16.02 10.12
C PRO A 70 6.63 -15.17 8.90
N ARG A 71 7.32 -15.80 7.94
CA ARG A 71 7.64 -15.23 6.63
C ARG A 71 6.53 -15.55 5.63
N HIS A 72 6.00 -14.53 4.98
CA HIS A 72 4.95 -14.62 3.98
C HIS A 72 5.46 -14.12 2.63
N LYS A 73 5.25 -14.90 1.56
CA LYS A 73 5.50 -14.41 0.20
C LYS A 73 4.56 -13.26 -0.11
N VAL A 74 5.04 -12.26 -0.85
CA VAL A 74 4.24 -11.15 -1.35
C VAL A 74 4.53 -10.95 -2.83
N CYS A 75 3.61 -10.29 -3.52
CA CYS A 75 3.78 -9.90 -4.91
C CYS A 75 3.24 -8.49 -5.07
N ALA A 76 3.99 -7.61 -5.71
CA ALA A 76 3.56 -6.26 -6.03
C ALA A 76 3.39 -6.11 -7.53
N ASP A 77 2.21 -5.64 -7.92
CA ASP A 77 1.90 -5.25 -9.28
C ASP A 77 1.99 -3.73 -9.36
N VAL A 78 2.71 -3.23 -10.37
CA VAL A 78 2.79 -1.79 -10.66
C VAL A 78 1.59 -1.41 -11.53
N ALA A 79 0.89 -0.33 -11.18
CA ALA A 79 -0.16 0.21 -12.04
C ALA A 79 0.45 0.66 -13.37
N ALA A 80 -0.27 0.48 -14.49
CA ALA A 80 0.22 0.88 -15.80
C ALA A 80 0.51 2.40 -15.82
N LEU A 81 1.65 2.80 -16.39
CA LEU A 81 2.08 4.21 -16.46
C LEU A 81 1.10 5.12 -17.22
N HIS A 82 0.25 4.55 -18.07
CA HIS A 82 -0.68 5.31 -18.91
C HIS A 82 -2.07 5.38 -18.25
N ALA A 83 -2.39 6.57 -17.74
CA ALA A 83 -3.75 7.05 -17.46
C ALA A 83 -4.64 6.18 -16.54
N THR A 84 -4.07 5.25 -15.76
CA THR A 84 -4.83 4.47 -14.78
C THR A 84 -4.14 4.48 -13.42
N CYS A 85 -4.76 5.12 -12.43
CA CYS A 85 -4.32 5.10 -11.05
C CYS A 85 -5.25 4.20 -10.22
N LYS A 86 -4.66 3.24 -9.48
CA LYS A 86 -5.37 2.47 -8.45
C LYS A 86 -5.02 3.06 -7.09
N GLY A 87 -5.97 3.80 -6.51
CA GLY A 87 -5.83 4.42 -5.20
C GLY A 87 -6.83 3.90 -4.18
N VAL A 88 -6.60 4.22 -2.91
CA VAL A 88 -7.60 4.10 -1.84
C VAL A 88 -7.80 5.49 -1.28
N ILE A 89 -9.00 6.05 -1.47
CA ILE A 89 -9.40 7.30 -0.83
C ILE A 89 -9.83 6.95 0.60
N HIS A 90 -9.36 7.73 1.58
CA HIS A 90 -9.64 7.49 2.98
C HIS A 90 -10.02 8.79 3.69
N GLY A 91 -10.71 8.68 4.83
CA GLY A 91 -11.11 9.85 5.61
C GLY A 91 -12.33 10.59 5.05
N ILE A 92 -13.10 9.98 4.15
CA ILE A 92 -14.36 10.53 3.67
C ILE A 92 -15.39 10.47 4.82
N PRO A 93 -15.94 11.60 5.27
CA PRO A 93 -17.04 11.63 6.22
C PRO A 93 -18.22 10.80 5.72
N LEU A 94 -18.87 10.05 6.61
CA LEU A 94 -20.07 9.27 6.24
C LEU A 94 -21.27 10.15 5.85
N SER A 95 -21.22 11.43 6.23
CA SER A 95 -22.21 12.44 5.86
C SER A 95 -22.01 12.99 4.44
N ASP A 96 -20.86 12.73 3.81
CA ASP A 96 -20.57 13.27 2.48
C ASP A 96 -21.36 12.53 1.41
N GLU A 97 -22.06 13.30 0.57
CA GLU A 97 -22.67 12.76 -0.64
C GLU A 97 -21.60 12.40 -1.67
N PRO A 98 -21.88 11.47 -2.60
CA PRO A 98 -20.90 11.01 -3.59
C PRO A 98 -20.17 12.14 -4.36
N GLY A 99 -20.85 13.25 -4.65
CA GLY A 99 -20.24 14.41 -5.34
C GLY A 99 -19.26 15.24 -4.51
N ALA A 100 -19.19 15.03 -3.20
CA ALA A 100 -18.20 15.69 -2.33
C ALA A 100 -16.82 15.01 -2.35
N ILE A 101 -16.76 13.77 -2.87
CA ILE A 101 -15.51 12.98 -2.95
C ILE A 101 -14.49 13.67 -3.86
N ASP A 102 -14.93 14.34 -4.93
CA ASP A 102 -14.05 15.04 -5.88
C ASP A 102 -13.16 16.08 -5.21
N ARG A 103 -13.63 16.71 -4.13
CA ARG A 103 -12.86 17.71 -3.36
C ARG A 103 -11.72 17.10 -2.55
N ASN A 104 -11.76 15.80 -2.32
CA ASN A 104 -10.77 15.05 -1.53
C ASN A 104 -9.73 14.35 -2.43
N ILE A 105 -9.85 14.48 -3.75
CA ILE A 105 -8.87 13.97 -4.70
C ILE A 105 -7.75 15.01 -4.84
N VAL A 106 -6.58 14.70 -4.30
CA VAL A 106 -5.38 15.53 -4.48
C VAL A 106 -4.80 15.25 -5.87
N ASN A 107 -4.68 16.32 -6.68
CA ASN A 107 -4.27 16.35 -8.10
C ASN A 107 -5.40 16.15 -9.14
N ALA A 108 -6.43 17.00 -9.10
CA ALA A 108 -7.29 17.24 -10.26
C ALA A 108 -6.63 18.21 -11.25
#